data_AF-S2JWP6-F1
#
_entry.id   AF-S2JWP6-F1
#
_cell.length_a   1.000
_cell.length_b   1.000
_cell.length_c   1.000
_cell.angle_alpha   90.00
_cell.angle_beta   90.00
_cell.angle_gamma   90.00
#
_symmetry.space_group_name_H-M   'P 1'
#
loop_
_entity.id
_entity.type
_entity.pdbx_description
1 polymer ?
#
loop_
_entity_poly.entity_id
_entity_poly.type
_entity_poly.pdbx_seq_one_letter_code
_entity_poly.pdbx_strand_id
1 'polypeptide(L)'
;MSLVFTRQIHYKRLPNYSGWWTQILKQAENPIEQSIQEQTDTGRKVPLPIPFAEVIEPTQPIITNVKKPKVFVHLKGTPIELPEKPEPPENCCMSGCAHCVWDMYQEDMDEYAARKKEIKKQFVDAGEPLPKELDSSSKDVVEEMDPTMKAFLEMEKKLNGK
;
A
#
# COMPACT_ATOMS: atom_id res chain seq x y z
N MET A 1 -5.31 68.95 0.38
CA MET A 1 -4.35 68.44 -0.62
C MET A 1 -3.66 67.23 -0.01
N SER A 2 -4.08 66.02 -0.36
CA SER A 2 -3.60 64.80 0.30
C SER A 2 -2.29 64.34 -0.33
N LEU A 3 -1.22 64.32 0.47
CA LEU A 3 0.08 63.78 0.07
C LEU A 3 0.01 62.26 0.11
N VAL A 4 0.04 61.62 -1.06
CA VAL A 4 0.15 60.16 -1.19
C VAL A 4 1.62 59.79 -1.01
N PHE A 5 1.97 59.20 0.13
CA PHE A 5 3.30 58.67 0.37
C PHE A 5 3.41 57.27 -0.23
N THR A 6 3.85 57.16 -1.47
CA THR A 6 4.16 55.86 -2.10
C THR A 6 5.44 55.31 -1.49
N ARG A 7 5.33 54.32 -0.60
CA ARG A 7 6.49 53.52 -0.18
C ARG A 7 6.90 52.59 -1.32
N GLN A 8 8.01 52.88 -1.99
CA GLN A 8 8.66 51.93 -2.88
C GLN A 8 9.46 50.92 -2.03
N ILE A 9 9.06 49.66 -2.08
CA ILE A 9 9.77 48.56 -1.41
C ILE A 9 10.82 48.05 -2.40
N HIS A 10 12.09 48.47 -2.22
CA HIS A 10 13.20 47.84 -2.92
C HIS A 10 13.50 46.49 -2.28
N TYR A 11 13.11 45.40 -2.94
CA TYR A 11 13.64 44.09 -2.62
C TYR A 11 15.12 44.06 -3.07
N LYS A 12 16.05 44.15 -2.14
CA LYS A 12 17.43 43.74 -2.42
C LYS A 12 17.39 42.22 -2.49
N ARG A 13 17.53 41.63 -3.69
CA ARG A 13 17.75 40.18 -3.81
C ARG A 13 18.99 39.85 -2.97
N LEU A 14 18.83 39.00 -1.95
CA LEU A 14 19.96 38.51 -1.17
C LEU A 14 20.99 37.86 -2.11
N PRO A 15 22.29 37.91 -1.77
CA PRO A 15 23.34 37.52 -2.68
C PRO A 15 23.23 36.05 -3.04
N ASN A 16 23.68 35.75 -4.25
CA ASN A 16 23.81 34.43 -4.87
C ASN A 16 24.18 33.36 -3.83
N TYR A 17 23.32 32.35 -3.68
CA TYR A 17 23.57 31.22 -2.79
C TYR A 17 24.93 30.59 -3.12
N SER A 18 25.88 30.69 -2.19
CA SER A 18 27.23 30.13 -2.29
C SER A 18 27.38 29.00 -1.28
N GLY A 19 26.46 28.04 -1.33
CA GLY A 19 26.47 26.86 -0.48
C GLY A 19 27.00 25.63 -1.20
N TRP A 20 26.79 24.48 -0.57
CA TRP A 20 27.27 23.18 -1.03
C TRP A 20 26.86 22.82 -2.46
N TRP A 21 25.64 23.19 -2.88
CA TRP A 21 25.16 22.94 -4.25
C TRP A 21 25.97 23.68 -5.32
N THR A 22 26.48 24.88 -5.03
CA THR A 22 27.34 25.63 -5.96
C THR A 22 28.69 24.94 -6.15
N GLN A 23 29.13 24.18 -5.15
CA GLN A 23 30.39 23.45 -5.17
C GLN A 23 30.28 22.15 -5.99
N ILE A 24 29.16 21.44 -5.84
CA ILE A 24 28.84 20.24 -6.63
C ILE A 24 28.79 20.57 -8.12
N LEU A 25 28.13 21.68 -8.49
CA LEU A 25 28.02 22.08 -9.90
C LEU A 25 29.38 22.45 -10.51
N LYS A 26 30.24 23.17 -9.77
CA LYS A 26 31.60 23.49 -10.22
C LYS A 26 32.50 22.26 -10.36
N GLN A 27 32.25 21.23 -9.57
CA GLN A 27 33.01 19.97 -9.64
C GLN A 27 32.65 19.15 -10.88
N ALA A 28 31.39 19.23 -11.33
CA ALA A 28 30.95 18.61 -12.58
C ALA A 28 31.51 19.34 -13.83
N GLU A 29 31.80 20.63 -13.74
CA GLU A 29 32.33 21.45 -14.84
C GLU A 29 33.84 21.27 -15.10
N ASN A 30 34.59 20.64 -14.19
CA ASN A 30 36.02 20.38 -14.36
C ASN A 30 36.33 18.87 -14.50
N PRO A 31 36.07 18.25 -15.66
CA PRO A 31 36.36 16.83 -15.88
C PRO A 31 37.82 16.53 -16.27
N ILE A 32 38.77 17.45 -16.05
CA ILE A 32 40.16 17.29 -16.50
C ILE A 32 41.10 17.86 -15.44
N GLU A 33 41.60 17.02 -14.54
CA GLU A 33 42.95 17.17 -13.92
C GLU A 33 43.30 16.08 -12.88
N GLN A 34 42.52 15.01 -12.72
CA GLN A 34 42.88 13.90 -11.79
C GLN A 34 43.46 12.65 -12.45
N SER A 35 43.85 12.68 -13.73
CA SER A 35 44.37 11.47 -14.39
C SER A 35 45.55 11.69 -15.34
N ILE A 36 46.47 12.58 -15.02
CA ILE A 36 47.76 12.66 -15.71
C ILE A 36 48.90 12.54 -14.69
N GLN A 37 49.07 11.34 -14.16
CA GLN A 37 50.40 10.78 -13.92
C GLN A 37 50.42 9.39 -14.57
N GLU A 38 51.23 9.33 -15.62
CA GLU A 38 51.72 8.20 -16.40
C GLU A 38 51.58 6.83 -15.72
N GLN A 39 51.02 5.86 -16.44
CA GLN A 39 51.77 4.67 -16.85
C GLN A 39 51.31 4.23 -18.24
N THR A 40 52.17 4.46 -19.22
CA THR A 40 52.22 3.72 -20.47
C THR A 40 52.65 2.30 -20.13
N ASP A 41 51.71 1.36 -20.10
CA ASP A 41 52.07 -0.04 -20.23
C ASP A 41 51.07 -0.78 -21.11
N THR A 42 51.64 -1.59 -21.99
CA THR A 42 50.96 -2.31 -23.06
C THR A 42 49.92 -3.25 -22.50
N GLY A 43 48.65 -2.91 -22.71
CA GLY A 43 47.55 -3.77 -22.34
C GLY A 43 46.27 -3.22 -22.90
N ARG A 44 45.84 -3.77 -24.04
CA ARG A 44 44.47 -3.59 -24.52
C ARG A 44 43.56 -3.99 -23.35
N LYS A 45 42.96 -3.02 -22.67
CA LYS A 45 42.11 -3.25 -21.50
C LYS A 45 40.95 -4.13 -21.96
N VAL A 46 41.05 -5.42 -21.70
CA VAL A 46 39.93 -6.34 -21.87
C VAL A 46 38.99 -6.05 -20.72
N PRO A 47 37.73 -5.65 -20.97
CA PRO A 47 36.76 -5.53 -19.90
C PRO A 47 36.69 -6.88 -19.19
N LEU A 48 36.84 -6.87 -17.87
CA LEU A 48 36.61 -8.08 -17.07
C LEU A 48 35.21 -8.59 -17.45
N PRO A 49 35.05 -9.89 -17.77
CA PRO A 49 33.73 -10.44 -17.97
C PRO A 49 33.02 -10.25 -16.64
N ILE A 50 32.08 -9.31 -16.62
CA ILE A 50 31.05 -9.27 -15.58
C ILE A 50 30.50 -10.69 -15.61
N PRO A 51 30.58 -11.49 -14.54
CA PRO A 51 29.83 -12.71 -14.51
C PRO A 51 28.42 -12.24 -14.79
N PHE A 52 27.89 -12.63 -15.95
CA PHE A 52 26.47 -12.67 -16.14
C PHE A 52 26.03 -13.72 -15.11
N ALA A 53 25.97 -13.31 -13.84
CA ALA A 53 24.90 -13.72 -12.97
C ALA A 53 23.72 -13.51 -13.87
N GLU A 54 23.19 -14.62 -14.37
CA GLU A 54 21.93 -14.64 -15.09
C GLU A 54 21.12 -13.56 -14.42
N VAL A 55 20.93 -12.47 -15.14
CA VAL A 55 19.90 -11.54 -14.78
C VAL A 55 18.72 -12.47 -14.92
N ILE A 56 18.31 -13.05 -13.79
CA ILE A 56 16.99 -13.59 -13.62
C ILE A 56 16.19 -12.33 -13.81
N GLU A 57 15.92 -12.07 -15.08
CA GLU A 57 14.98 -11.12 -15.56
C GLU A 57 13.79 -11.29 -14.63
N PRO A 58 13.46 -10.31 -13.77
CA PRO A 58 12.26 -10.37 -12.97
C PRO A 58 11.07 -10.11 -13.92
N THR A 59 11.00 -10.84 -15.03
CA THR A 59 9.96 -10.71 -16.05
C THR A 59 8.98 -11.87 -16.00
N GLN A 60 9.04 -12.71 -14.97
CA GLN A 60 7.88 -13.49 -14.61
C GLN A 60 7.57 -13.21 -13.15
N PRO A 61 6.42 -12.58 -12.83
CA PRO A 61 5.92 -12.71 -11.49
C PRO A 61 5.85 -14.20 -11.23
N ILE A 62 6.47 -14.65 -10.14
CA ILE A 62 6.19 -15.96 -9.61
C ILE A 62 4.70 -15.94 -9.31
N ILE A 63 3.87 -16.37 -10.27
CA ILE A 63 2.48 -16.71 -10.02
C ILE A 63 2.56 -18.00 -9.23
N THR A 64 3.00 -17.93 -7.97
CA THR A 64 2.60 -18.94 -7.01
C THR A 64 1.12 -18.68 -6.82
N ASN A 65 0.32 -19.32 -7.66
CA ASN A 65 -1.10 -19.54 -7.42
C ASN A 65 -1.17 -20.47 -6.20
N VAL A 66 -0.83 -19.92 -5.03
CA VAL A 66 -0.97 -20.60 -3.75
C VAL A 66 -2.45 -20.56 -3.45
N LYS A 67 -3.17 -21.55 -3.98
CA LYS A 67 -4.56 -21.76 -3.60
C LYS A 67 -4.60 -21.92 -2.08
N LYS A 68 -5.19 -20.95 -1.39
CA LYS A 68 -5.36 -20.99 0.07
C LYS A 68 -6.16 -22.25 0.42
N PRO A 69 -5.81 -22.96 1.50
CA PRO A 69 -6.53 -24.16 1.89
C PRO A 69 -7.96 -23.79 2.32
N LYS A 70 -8.95 -24.52 1.79
CA LYS A 70 -10.37 -24.38 2.15
C LYS A 70 -10.57 -24.69 3.63
N VAL A 71 -11.31 -23.84 4.34
CA VAL A 71 -11.63 -24.00 5.75
C VAL A 71 -13.02 -24.63 5.89
N PHE A 72 -13.10 -25.69 6.69
CA PHE A 72 -14.35 -26.42 6.97
C PHE A 72 -14.72 -26.28 8.44
N VAL A 73 -16.00 -26.06 8.71
CA VAL A 73 -16.56 -26.07 10.06
C VAL A 73 -17.61 -27.17 10.16
N HIS A 74 -17.69 -27.85 11.29
CA HIS A 74 -18.71 -28.87 11.54
C HIS A 74 -19.93 -28.30 12.28
N LEU A 75 -21.13 -28.51 11.73
CA LEU A 75 -22.42 -28.26 12.39
C LEU A 75 -23.08 -29.62 12.62
N LYS A 76 -23.38 -30.02 13.86
CA LYS A 76 -24.00 -31.34 14.16
C LYS A 76 -23.32 -32.55 13.48
N GLY A 77 -22.01 -32.48 13.23
CA GLY A 77 -21.24 -33.51 12.55
C GLY A 77 -21.23 -33.44 11.01
N THR A 78 -22.00 -32.54 10.38
CA THR A 78 -21.90 -32.28 8.94
C THR A 78 -20.85 -31.18 8.68
N PRO A 79 -19.87 -31.40 7.77
CA PRO A 79 -18.94 -30.37 7.37
C PRO A 79 -19.62 -29.34 6.47
N ILE A 80 -19.46 -28.06 6.80
CA ILE A 80 -19.90 -26.90 6.04
C ILE A 80 -18.64 -26.17 5.56
N GLU A 81 -18.57 -25.93 4.25
CA GLU A 81 -17.50 -25.13 3.64
C GLU A 81 -17.70 -23.65 3.94
N LEU A 82 -16.68 -22.99 4.49
CA LEU A 82 -16.71 -21.53 4.62
C LEU A 82 -16.37 -20.89 3.29
N PRO A 83 -17.10 -19.83 2.89
CA PRO A 83 -16.71 -19.07 1.71
C PRO A 83 -15.32 -18.46 1.92
N GLU A 84 -14.51 -18.40 0.87
CA GLU A 84 -13.21 -17.74 0.89
C GLU A 84 -13.39 -16.24 0.71
N LYS A 85 -12.60 -15.42 1.42
CA LYS A 85 -12.64 -13.97 1.28
C LYS A 85 -12.02 -13.58 -0.06
N PRO A 86 -12.72 -12.82 -0.93
CA PRO A 86 -12.15 -12.37 -2.19
C PRO A 86 -10.96 -11.43 -1.96
N GLU A 87 -9.96 -11.53 -2.83
CA GLU A 87 -8.73 -10.74 -2.76
C GLU A 87 -8.92 -9.39 -3.45
N PRO A 88 -8.30 -8.31 -2.93
CA PRO A 88 -8.39 -7.01 -3.56
C PRO A 88 -7.74 -7.04 -4.96
N PRO A 89 -8.34 -6.39 -5.97
CA PRO A 89 -7.79 -6.38 -7.31
C PRO A 89 -6.52 -5.54 -7.41
N GLU A 90 -5.47 -6.11 -8.03
CA GLU A 90 -4.19 -5.43 -8.19
C GLU A 90 -4.07 -4.62 -9.49
N ASN A 91 -4.98 -4.85 -10.45
CA ASN A 91 -5.00 -4.18 -11.75
C ASN A 91 -6.10 -3.11 -11.81
N CYS A 92 -5.94 -2.03 -11.03
CA CYS A 92 -6.83 -0.88 -11.07
C CYS A 92 -6.36 0.14 -12.12
N CYS A 93 -7.06 0.24 -13.25
CA CYS A 93 -6.69 1.13 -14.37
C CYS A 93 -7.10 2.60 -14.16
N MET A 94 -7.99 2.91 -13.20
CA MET A 94 -8.52 4.26 -12.90
C MET A 94 -9.08 5.05 -14.11
N SER A 95 -9.38 4.39 -15.21
CA SER A 95 -9.74 5.01 -16.50
C SER A 95 -11.25 5.15 -16.73
N GLY A 96 -12.09 4.73 -15.79
CA GLY A 96 -13.55 4.85 -15.89
C GLY A 96 -14.19 3.87 -16.89
N CYS A 97 -13.82 2.60 -16.84
CA CYS A 97 -14.43 1.54 -17.66
C CYS A 97 -15.92 1.32 -17.31
N ALA A 98 -16.68 0.74 -18.24
CA ALA A 98 -18.09 0.39 -18.05
C ALA A 98 -18.34 -0.64 -16.94
N HIS A 99 -17.36 -1.51 -16.67
CA HIS A 99 -17.34 -2.38 -15.49
C HIS A 99 -16.05 -2.12 -14.72
N CYS A 100 -16.18 -1.55 -13.51
CA CYS A 100 -15.03 -1.34 -12.66
C CYS A 100 -14.64 -2.64 -11.98
N VAL A 101 -13.33 -2.91 -11.88
CA VAL A 101 -12.84 -4.08 -11.15
C VAL A 101 -13.22 -4.01 -9.67
N TRP A 102 -13.33 -2.80 -9.12
CA TRP A 102 -13.83 -2.58 -7.77
C TRP A 102 -15.32 -2.90 -7.61
N ASP A 103 -16.14 -2.69 -8.64
CA ASP A 103 -17.55 -3.04 -8.59
C ASP A 103 -17.71 -4.56 -8.55
N MET A 104 -16.98 -5.29 -9.41
CA MET A 104 -16.94 -6.76 -9.37
C MET A 104 -16.46 -7.28 -8.01
N TYR A 105 -15.41 -6.67 -7.44
CA TYR A 105 -14.92 -7.02 -6.12
C TYR A 105 -15.97 -6.77 -5.02
N GLN A 106 -16.74 -5.68 -5.12
CA GLN A 106 -17.82 -5.40 -4.17
C GLN A 106 -18.94 -6.44 -4.29
N GLU A 107 -19.33 -6.82 -5.50
CA GLU A 107 -20.29 -7.90 -5.73
C GLU A 107 -19.81 -9.22 -5.10
N ASP A 108 -18.56 -9.61 -5.32
CA ASP A 108 -17.94 -10.79 -4.72
C ASP A 108 -17.92 -10.71 -3.18
N MET A 109 -17.63 -9.54 -2.62
CA MET A 109 -17.63 -9.30 -1.18
C MET A 109 -19.03 -9.38 -0.57
N ASP A 110 -20.05 -8.91 -1.27
CA ASP A 110 -21.45 -8.99 -0.85
C ASP A 110 -21.94 -10.44 -0.86
N GLU A 111 -21.60 -11.21 -1.90
CA GLU A 111 -21.87 -12.65 -1.94
C GLU A 111 -21.19 -13.39 -0.78
N TYR A 112 -19.91 -13.09 -0.53
CA TYR A 112 -19.17 -13.64 0.60
C TYR A 112 -19.87 -13.35 1.93
N ALA A 113 -20.29 -12.09 2.14
CA ALA A 113 -20.98 -11.67 3.34
C ALA A 113 -22.36 -12.36 3.48
N ALA A 114 -23.09 -12.56 2.39
CA ALA A 114 -24.37 -13.25 2.37
C ALA A 114 -24.22 -14.72 2.79
N ARG A 115 -23.30 -15.47 2.16
CA ARG A 115 -23.02 -16.88 2.51
C ARG A 115 -22.56 -17.01 3.97
N LYS A 116 -21.70 -16.10 4.44
CA LYS A 116 -21.25 -16.08 5.84
C LYS A 116 -22.42 -15.87 6.80
N LYS A 117 -23.37 -14.99 6.47
CA LYS A 117 -24.58 -14.75 7.28
C LYS A 117 -25.50 -15.97 7.30
N GLU A 118 -25.66 -16.68 6.19
CA GLU A 118 -26.46 -17.91 6.12
C GLU A 118 -25.90 -19.00 7.03
N ILE A 119 -24.59 -19.25 6.96
CA ILE A 119 -23.93 -20.22 7.84
C ILE A 119 -24.14 -19.80 9.30
N LYS A 120 -23.91 -18.53 9.65
CA LYS A 120 -24.17 -18.03 11.01
C LYS A 120 -25.59 -18.28 11.48
N LYS A 121 -26.61 -18.06 10.62
CA LYS A 121 -28.01 -18.35 10.95
C LYS A 121 -28.22 -19.83 11.24
N GLN A 122 -27.65 -20.73 10.43
CA GLN A 122 -27.74 -22.17 10.68
C GLN A 122 -27.15 -22.57 12.04
N PHE A 123 -26.02 -21.97 12.46
CA PHE A 123 -25.45 -22.20 13.79
C PHE A 123 -26.35 -21.68 14.92
N VAL A 124 -26.92 -20.49 14.76
CA VAL A 124 -27.85 -19.91 15.74
C VAL A 124 -29.12 -20.74 15.86
N ASP A 125 -29.72 -21.14 14.73
CA ASP A 125 -30.92 -21.99 14.69
C ASP A 125 -30.66 -23.39 15.25
N ALA A 126 -29.43 -23.90 15.08
CA ALA A 126 -28.98 -25.15 15.69
C ALA A 126 -28.76 -25.07 17.20
N GLY A 127 -28.65 -23.86 17.77
CA GLY A 127 -28.31 -23.64 19.18
C GLY A 127 -26.87 -24.01 19.54
N GLU A 128 -25.98 -24.12 18.56
CA GLU A 128 -24.56 -24.45 18.77
C GLU A 128 -23.72 -23.17 18.89
N PRO A 129 -22.62 -23.19 19.68
CA PRO A 129 -21.74 -22.03 19.80
C PRO A 129 -21.10 -21.69 18.44
N LEU A 130 -21.09 -20.40 18.10
CA LEU A 130 -20.51 -19.92 16.86
C LEU A 130 -18.99 -20.21 16.83
N PRO A 131 -18.47 -20.78 15.72
CA PRO A 131 -17.04 -20.96 15.50
C PRO A 131 -16.30 -19.62 15.43
N LYS A 132 -15.07 -19.58 15.96
CA LYS A 132 -14.20 -18.39 15.97
C LYS A 132 -13.96 -17.79 14.58
N GLU A 133 -13.91 -18.65 13.55
CA GLU A 133 -13.68 -18.26 12.15
C GLU A 133 -14.83 -17.42 11.56
N LEU A 134 -16.06 -17.61 12.06
CA LEU A 134 -17.22 -16.82 11.66
C LEU A 134 -17.29 -15.49 12.43
N ASP A 135 -16.78 -15.42 13.66
CA ASP A 135 -16.92 -14.27 14.56
C ASP A 135 -15.75 -13.27 14.55
N SER A 136 -14.58 -13.66 14.07
CA SER A 136 -13.35 -12.84 14.08
C SER A 136 -13.50 -11.44 13.45
N SER A 137 -14.42 -11.26 12.50
CA SER A 137 -14.54 -9.98 11.79
C SER A 137 -15.11 -8.81 12.60
N SER A 138 -15.76 -9.02 13.75
CA SER A 138 -16.41 -7.93 14.50
C SER A 138 -15.83 -7.63 15.87
N LYS A 139 -15.23 -8.62 16.56
CA LYS A 139 -14.61 -8.38 17.88
C LYS A 139 -13.20 -7.84 17.74
N ASP A 140 -12.40 -8.44 16.87
CA ASP A 140 -10.99 -8.06 16.70
C ASP A 140 -10.86 -6.62 16.17
N VAL A 141 -11.77 -6.20 15.28
CA VAL A 141 -11.77 -4.83 14.71
C VAL A 141 -12.11 -3.75 15.75
N VAL A 142 -13.00 -4.03 16.71
CA VAL A 142 -13.38 -3.05 17.75
C VAL A 142 -12.33 -2.96 18.85
N GLU A 143 -11.60 -4.04 19.10
CA GLU A 143 -10.45 -4.04 20.02
C GLU A 143 -9.20 -3.42 19.39
N GLU A 144 -9.05 -3.51 18.07
CA GLU A 144 -7.94 -2.91 17.31
C GLU A 144 -8.22 -1.45 16.88
N MET A 145 -9.45 -0.95 17.04
CA MET A 145 -9.78 0.44 16.75
C MET A 145 -9.01 1.41 17.66
N ASP A 146 -8.54 2.52 17.07
CA ASP A 146 -7.78 3.55 17.77
C ASP A 146 -8.52 4.00 19.05
N PRO A 147 -7.82 4.08 20.20
CA PRO A 147 -8.43 4.45 21.48
C PRO A 147 -9.19 5.77 21.44
N THR A 148 -8.75 6.72 20.60
CA THR A 148 -9.40 8.01 20.36
C THR A 148 -10.75 7.83 19.65
N MET A 149 -10.79 6.97 18.62
CA MET A 149 -12.00 6.68 17.85
C MET A 149 -13.02 5.90 18.69
N LYS A 150 -12.54 5.02 19.58
CA LYS A 150 -13.39 4.30 20.54
C LYS A 150 -14.03 5.25 21.56
N ALA A 151 -13.25 6.18 22.12
CA ALA A 151 -13.76 7.18 23.05
C ALA A 151 -14.86 8.06 22.42
N PHE A 152 -14.70 8.40 21.13
CA PHE A 152 -15.71 9.15 20.39
C PHE A 152 -17.02 8.37 20.24
N LEU A 153 -16.96 7.11 19.79
CA LEU A 153 -18.14 6.25 19.65
C LEU A 153 -18.86 6.02 20.98
N GLU A 154 -18.12 5.90 22.08
CA GLU A 154 -18.72 5.80 23.42
C GLU A 154 -19.46 7.08 23.83
N MET A 155 -18.92 8.26 23.48
CA MET A 155 -19.60 9.53 23.72
C MET A 155 -20.88 9.65 22.91
N GLU A 156 -20.84 9.30 21.62
CA GLU A 156 -22.03 9.30 20.75
C GLU A 156 -23.12 8.34 21.26
N LYS A 157 -22.75 7.13 21.69
CA LYS A 157 -23.70 6.17 22.30
C LYS A 157 -24.36 6.72 23.57
N LYS A 158 -23.59 7.41 24.42
CA LYS A 158 -24.12 8.05 25.64
C LYS A 158 -25.09 9.21 25.31
N LEU A 159 -24.94 9.86 24.17
CA LEU A 159 -25.84 10.92 23.71
C LEU A 159 -27.09 10.37 23.02
N ASN A 160 -26.97 9.32 22.20
CA ASN A 160 -28.09 8.70 21.50
C ASN A 160 -29.00 7.84 22.40
N GLY A 161 -28.52 7.47 23.60
CA GLY A 161 -29.30 6.72 24.59
C GLY A 161 -30.10 7.56 25.59
N LYS A 162 -30.13 8.89 25.42
CA LYS A 162 -30.99 9.82 26.16
C LYS A 162 -32.14 10.29 25.27
#